data_AF-A0A9W5MZK7-F1
#
_entry.id   AF-A0A9W5MZK7-F1
#
_cell.length_a   1.000
_cell.length_b   1.000
_cell.length_c   1.000
_cell.angle_alpha   90.00
_cell.angle_beta   90.00
_cell.angle_gamma   90.00
#
_symmetry.space_group_name_H-M   'P 1'
#
loop_
_entity.id
_entity.type
_entity.pdbx_description
1 polymer ?
#
loop_
_entity_poly.entity_id
_entity_poly.type
_entity_poly.pdbx_seq_one_letter_code
_entity_poly.pdbx_strand_id
1 'polypeptide(L)'
;MLRGFILSLALLASSLVHAQRSLPDDMDVAVLKTVDLPYLKVSKGGFSWTRLLTLGIVDGNAAKLQITRFTKIHDENDRFIPMGRLLNQTGKAVAFKYNEESRLVREIWILTDAEADRFAAHAKAQKQAEE
;
A
#
# COMPACT_ATOMS: atom_id res chain seq x y z
N MET A 1 29.25 7.39 -39.12
CA MET A 1 27.80 7.12 -38.97
C MET A 1 27.48 6.11 -37.88
N LEU A 2 28.29 5.05 -37.68
CA LEU A 2 28.08 4.03 -36.64
C LEU A 2 28.04 4.57 -35.20
N ARG A 3 28.87 5.58 -34.87
CA ARG A 3 28.89 6.22 -33.54
C ARG A 3 27.57 6.89 -33.14
N GLY A 4 26.90 7.57 -34.09
CA GLY A 4 25.62 8.22 -33.82
C GLY A 4 24.51 7.22 -33.53
N PHE A 5 24.50 6.12 -34.27
CA PHE A 5 23.51 5.05 -34.09
C PHE A 5 23.62 4.35 -32.73
N ILE A 6 24.85 4.11 -32.25
CA ILE A 6 25.09 3.53 -30.92
C ILE A 6 24.60 4.46 -29.80
N LEU A 7 24.82 5.78 -29.93
CA LEU A 7 24.34 6.76 -28.97
C LEU A 7 22.81 6.85 -28.96
N SER A 8 22.16 6.81 -30.12
CA SER A 8 20.69 6.77 -30.22
C SER A 8 20.10 5.51 -29.59
N LEU A 9 20.73 4.35 -29.82
CA LEU A 9 20.28 3.08 -29.25
C LEU A 9 20.46 3.04 -27.72
N ALA A 10 21.53 3.61 -27.20
CA ALA A 10 21.76 3.74 -25.76
C ALA A 10 20.72 4.66 -25.09
N LEU A 11 20.35 5.79 -25.72
CA LEU A 11 19.31 6.68 -25.20
C LEU A 11 17.92 6.01 -25.16
N LEU A 12 17.59 5.21 -26.17
CA LEU A 12 16.34 4.43 -26.23
C LEU A 12 16.31 3.31 -25.18
N ALA A 13 17.45 2.72 -24.84
CA ALA A 13 17.53 1.72 -23.79
C ALA A 13 17.36 2.33 -22.39
N SER A 14 17.80 3.57 -22.17
CA SER A 14 17.66 4.27 -20.88
C SER A 14 16.24 4.75 -20.59
N SER A 15 15.37 4.94 -21.58
CA SER A 15 13.96 5.32 -21.33
C SER A 15 13.09 4.16 -20.84
N LEU A 16 13.58 2.92 -20.93
CA LEU A 16 12.89 1.72 -20.47
C LEU A 16 13.24 1.33 -19.02
N VAL A 17 13.92 2.21 -18.27
CA VAL A 17 13.98 2.09 -16.80
C VAL A 17 12.59 2.42 -16.26
N HIS A 18 11.70 1.44 -16.33
CA HIS A 18 10.51 1.40 -15.50
C HIS A 18 11.02 1.41 -14.06
N ALA A 19 10.77 2.49 -13.33
CA ALA A 19 11.00 2.52 -11.89
C ALA A 19 10.00 1.56 -11.25
N GLN A 20 10.33 0.27 -11.27
CA GLN A 20 9.51 -0.78 -10.72
C GLN A 20 9.55 -0.62 -9.20
N ARG A 21 8.53 0.04 -8.66
CA ARG A 21 8.27 0.10 -7.22
C ARG A 21 8.08 -1.33 -6.73
N SER A 22 8.85 -1.70 -5.69
CA SER A 22 8.73 -3.00 -5.04
C SER A 22 8.02 -2.81 -3.72
N LEU A 23 6.80 -3.33 -3.60
CA LEU A 23 6.08 -3.32 -2.34
C LEU A 23 6.57 -4.48 -1.47
N PRO A 24 6.77 -4.28 -0.16
CA PRO A 24 7.06 -5.38 0.74
C PRO A 24 5.94 -6.43 0.71
N ASP A 25 6.30 -7.71 0.60
CA ASP A 25 5.33 -8.81 0.49
C ASP A 25 4.52 -9.04 1.79
N ASP A 26 5.07 -8.62 2.93
CA ASP A 26 4.46 -8.71 4.26
C ASP A 26 3.73 -7.39 4.60
N MET A 27 2.63 -7.14 3.90
CA MET A 27 1.75 -5.99 4.15
C MET A 27 0.27 -6.34 4.18
N ASP A 28 -0.44 -5.66 5.08
CA ASP A 28 -1.88 -5.73 5.21
C ASP A 28 -2.54 -4.72 4.27
N VAL A 29 -3.56 -5.13 3.51
CA VAL A 29 -4.21 -4.26 2.51
C VAL A 29 -5.64 -3.94 2.91
N ALA A 30 -5.99 -2.66 2.93
CA ALA A 30 -7.35 -2.20 3.22
C ALA A 30 -7.70 -0.94 2.41
N VAL A 31 -8.97 -0.55 2.43
CA VAL A 31 -9.41 0.70 1.79
C VAL A 31 -9.42 1.81 2.84
N LEU A 32 -8.74 2.91 2.57
CA LEU A 32 -8.72 4.08 3.45
C LEU A 32 -10.08 4.80 3.39
N LYS A 33 -10.84 4.85 4.50
CA LYS A 33 -12.18 5.47 4.55
C LYS A 33 -12.18 6.84 5.16
N THR A 34 -11.41 7.05 6.22
CA THR A 34 -11.36 8.34 6.91
C THR A 34 -10.00 8.52 7.54
N VAL A 35 -9.51 9.74 7.52
CA VAL A 35 -8.24 10.14 8.14
C VAL A 35 -8.60 11.14 9.24
N ASP A 36 -8.47 10.71 10.50
CA ASP A 36 -8.75 11.51 11.70
C ASP A 36 -7.50 11.48 12.59
N LEU A 37 -6.48 12.23 12.17
CA LEU A 37 -5.12 12.14 12.70
C LEU A 37 -5.10 12.25 14.25
N PRO A 38 -4.39 11.36 14.96
CA PRO A 38 -3.42 10.37 14.49
C PRO A 38 -4.04 9.00 14.17
N TYR A 39 -5.35 8.91 13.95
CA TYR A 39 -6.06 7.67 13.66
C TYR A 39 -6.52 7.60 12.20
N LEU A 40 -6.42 6.41 11.62
CA LEU A 40 -6.93 6.09 10.30
C LEU A 40 -8.06 5.08 10.44
N LYS A 41 -9.18 5.33 9.78
CA LYS A 41 -10.24 4.34 9.61
C LYS A 41 -10.04 3.68 8.27
N VAL A 42 -9.74 2.39 8.29
CA VAL A 42 -9.68 1.56 7.09
C VAL A 42 -10.85 0.60 7.08
N SER A 43 -11.46 0.32 5.93
CA SER A 43 -12.53 -0.66 5.80
C SER A 43 -12.08 -1.88 5.03
N LYS A 44 -12.92 -2.92 5.09
CA LYS A 44 -12.79 -4.15 4.30
C LYS A 44 -12.51 -3.83 2.83
N GLY A 45 -11.23 -3.91 2.47
CA GLY A 45 -10.69 -3.66 1.13
C GLY A 45 -10.30 -4.94 0.42
N GLY A 46 -10.79 -6.08 0.90
CA GLY A 46 -10.52 -7.35 0.25
C GLY A 46 -9.17 -7.98 0.57
N PHE A 47 -8.45 -7.64 1.66
CA PHE A 47 -7.47 -8.58 2.21
C PHE A 47 -7.09 -8.32 3.68
N SER A 48 -6.48 -9.31 4.34
CA SER A 48 -6.07 -9.39 5.76
C SER A 48 -7.06 -8.98 6.87
N TRP A 49 -8.33 -8.75 6.54
CA TRP A 49 -9.38 -8.37 7.49
C TRP A 49 -9.54 -9.36 8.64
N THR A 50 -9.29 -10.65 8.40
CA THR A 50 -9.30 -11.70 9.44
C THR A 50 -8.26 -11.45 10.52
N ARG A 51 -7.04 -11.04 10.15
CA ARG A 51 -5.97 -10.69 11.11
C ARG A 51 -6.34 -9.45 11.93
N LEU A 52 -6.91 -8.42 11.30
CA LEU A 52 -7.36 -7.23 12.02
C LEU A 52 -8.52 -7.54 12.99
N LEU A 53 -9.42 -8.44 12.59
CA LEU A 53 -10.50 -8.95 13.44
C LEU A 53 -9.95 -9.72 14.64
N THR A 54 -8.98 -10.64 14.45
CA THR A 54 -8.39 -11.41 15.56
C THR A 54 -7.61 -10.53 16.53
N LEU A 55 -7.06 -9.41 16.06
CA LEU A 55 -6.40 -8.42 16.89
C LEU A 55 -7.38 -7.51 17.67
N GLY A 56 -8.70 -7.60 17.43
CA GLY A 56 -9.72 -6.84 18.14
C GLY A 56 -9.75 -5.34 17.81
N ILE A 57 -9.19 -4.94 16.65
CA ILE A 57 -9.05 -3.53 16.23
C ILE A 57 -10.23 -3.08 15.35
N VAL A 58 -11.03 -4.05 14.90
CA VAL A 58 -12.16 -3.84 14.01
C VAL A 58 -13.41 -3.51 14.83
N ASP A 59 -14.03 -2.38 14.48
CA ASP A 59 -15.35 -1.96 14.94
C ASP A 59 -16.32 -2.00 13.75
N GLY A 60 -17.14 -3.06 13.70
CA GLY A 60 -18.04 -3.34 12.59
C GLY A 60 -17.30 -3.57 11.27
N ASN A 61 -17.43 -2.63 10.33
CA ASN A 61 -16.84 -2.71 8.99
C ASN A 61 -15.58 -1.84 8.81
N ALA A 62 -15.05 -1.26 9.91
CA ALA A 62 -13.88 -0.40 9.89
C ALA A 62 -12.88 -0.81 11.00
N ALA A 63 -11.58 -0.72 10.73
CA ALA A 63 -10.53 -0.85 11.73
C ALA A 63 -9.95 0.54 12.01
N LYS A 64 -9.71 0.85 13.29
CA LYS A 64 -9.10 2.10 13.72
C LYS A 64 -7.61 1.88 13.96
N LEU A 65 -6.78 2.34 13.02
CA LEU A 65 -5.32 2.21 13.08
C LEU A 65 -4.70 3.48 13.61
N GLN A 66 -3.77 3.37 14.56
CA GLN A 66 -3.00 4.52 15.04
C GLN A 66 -1.70 4.68 14.25
N ILE A 67 -1.43 5.90 13.79
CA ILE A 67 -0.19 6.29 13.13
C ILE A 67 0.61 7.25 14.00
N THR A 68 1.90 7.36 13.71
CA THR A 68 2.80 8.29 14.40
C THR A 68 3.50 9.21 13.40
N ARG A 69 4.22 10.20 13.91
CA ARG A 69 5.08 11.06 13.08
C ARG A 69 6.21 10.31 12.37
N PHE A 70 6.53 9.10 12.83
CA PHE A 70 7.56 8.24 12.24
C PHE A 70 6.99 7.24 11.23
N THR A 71 5.67 7.23 11.05
CA THR A 71 5.03 6.37 10.04
C THR A 71 5.47 6.84 8.66
N LYS A 72 6.15 5.97 7.91
CA LYS A 72 6.54 6.28 6.52
C LYS A 72 5.34 6.14 5.61
N ILE A 73 5.11 7.12 4.75
CA ILE A 73 3.95 7.09 3.86
C ILE A 73 4.46 7.27 2.43
N HIS A 74 4.19 6.30 1.58
CA HIS A 74 4.60 6.26 0.19
C HIS A 74 3.38 6.43 -0.71
N ASP A 75 3.48 7.31 -1.70
CA ASP A 75 2.49 7.40 -2.78
C ASP A 75 2.67 6.30 -3.82
N GLU A 76 1.79 6.31 -4.82
CA GLU A 76 1.79 5.38 -5.96
C GLU A 76 3.11 5.36 -6.75
N ASN A 77 3.90 6.44 -6.68
CA ASN A 77 5.17 6.59 -7.39
C ASN A 77 6.38 6.37 -6.46
N ASP A 78 6.18 5.69 -5.33
CA ASP A 78 7.18 5.48 -4.28
C ASP A 78 7.76 6.77 -3.67
N ARG A 79 6.99 7.87 -3.71
CA ARG A 79 7.43 9.14 -3.13
C ARG A 79 6.94 9.22 -1.70
N PHE A 80 7.81 9.68 -0.82
CA PHE A 80 7.40 10.01 0.54
C PHE A 80 6.41 11.17 0.53
N ILE A 81 5.27 11.00 1.21
CA ILE A 81 4.30 12.07 1.43
C ILE A 81 4.14 12.37 2.94
N PRO A 82 3.92 13.63 3.31
CA PRO A 82 3.67 13.98 4.69
C PRO A 82 2.29 13.48 5.15
N MET A 83 2.16 13.20 6.44
CA MET A 83 0.93 12.71 7.08
C MET A 83 -0.32 13.55 6.76
N GLY A 84 -0.18 14.88 6.68
CA GLY A 84 -1.30 15.78 6.32
C GLY A 84 -1.86 15.56 4.92
N ARG A 85 -1.12 14.88 4.02
CA ARG A 85 -1.58 14.56 2.67
C ARG A 85 -2.34 13.24 2.57
N LEU A 86 -2.43 12.44 3.64
CA LEU A 86 -3.26 11.22 3.64
C LEU A 86 -4.74 11.52 3.42
N LEU A 87 -5.21 12.67 3.93
CA LEU A 87 -6.62 13.10 3.79
C LEU A 87 -7.07 13.06 2.32
N ASN A 88 -6.18 13.46 1.41
CA ASN A 88 -6.42 13.50 -0.03
C ASN A 88 -6.43 12.12 -0.70
N GLN A 89 -6.14 11.05 0.04
CA GLN A 89 -6.00 9.67 -0.44
C GLN A 89 -7.16 8.79 0.07
N THR A 90 -8.15 9.41 0.70
CA THR A 90 -9.39 8.76 1.13
C THR A 90 -10.09 8.12 -0.07
N GLY A 91 -10.56 6.89 0.10
CA GLY A 91 -11.20 6.08 -0.93
C GLY A 91 -10.25 5.13 -1.66
N LYS A 92 -8.93 5.35 -1.55
CA LYS A 92 -7.92 4.49 -2.20
C LYS A 92 -7.61 3.23 -1.39
N ALA A 93 -7.15 2.21 -2.09
CA ALA A 93 -6.54 1.05 -1.47
C ALA A 93 -5.16 1.42 -0.92
N VAL A 94 -4.90 1.02 0.32
CA VAL A 94 -3.64 1.26 1.02
C VAL A 94 -3.12 -0.06 1.58
N ALA A 95 -1.84 -0.31 1.39
CA ALA A 95 -1.11 -1.32 2.11
C ALA A 95 -0.47 -0.68 3.35
N PHE A 96 -0.44 -1.39 4.47
CA PHE A 96 0.19 -0.90 5.68
C PHE A 96 0.90 -2.02 6.43
N LYS A 97 1.94 -1.65 7.17
CA LYS A 97 2.67 -2.56 8.06
C LYS A 97 2.30 -2.28 9.50
N TYR A 98 1.46 -3.13 10.06
CA TYR A 98 1.04 -3.07 11.46
C TYR A 98 2.04 -3.81 12.34
N ASN A 99 2.45 -3.20 13.45
CA ASN A 99 3.29 -3.86 14.46
C ASN A 99 2.43 -4.21 15.68
N GLU A 100 2.32 -5.50 15.98
CA GLU A 100 1.42 -6.00 17.03
C GLU A 100 1.89 -5.65 18.45
N GLU A 101 3.21 -5.59 18.68
CA GLU A 101 3.80 -5.27 19.99
C GLU A 101 3.51 -3.82 20.38
N SER A 102 3.75 -2.89 19.45
CA SER A 102 3.56 -1.45 19.65
C SER A 102 2.13 -1.00 19.38
N ARG A 103 1.33 -1.81 18.68
CA ARG A 103 -0.01 -1.48 18.16
C ARG A 103 -0.05 -0.26 17.24
N LEU A 104 1.05 0.00 16.53
CA LEU A 104 1.22 1.16 15.66
C LEU A 104 1.49 0.73 14.23
N VAL A 105 1.03 1.55 13.28
CA VAL A 105 1.39 1.39 11.86
C VAL A 105 2.74 2.05 11.61
N ARG A 106 3.69 1.28 11.10
CA ARG A 106 5.05 1.75 10.80
C ARG A 106 5.18 2.33 9.40
N GLU A 107 4.51 1.73 8.43
CA GLU A 107 4.63 2.10 7.02
C GLU A 107 3.26 2.00 6.33
N ILE A 108 2.99 2.92 5.42
CA ILE A 108 1.76 3.01 4.61
C ILE A 108 2.16 3.23 3.16
N TRP A 109 1.54 2.49 2.27
CA TRP A 109 1.77 2.51 0.84
C TRP A 109 0.43 2.71 0.14
N ILE A 110 0.28 3.81 -0.58
CA ILE A 110 -0.89 4.04 -1.43
C ILE A 110 -0.72 3.17 -2.66
N LEU A 111 -1.72 2.34 -2.94
CA LEU A 111 -1.68 1.38 -4.03
C LEU A 111 -2.19 2.03 -5.31
N THR A 112 -1.55 1.69 -6.43
CA THR A 112 -2.13 1.87 -7.76
C THR A 112 -3.26 0.88 -7.97
N ASP A 113 -4.14 1.14 -8.94
CA ASP A 113 -5.24 0.22 -9.28
C ASP A 113 -4.71 -1.17 -9.67
N ALA A 114 -3.61 -1.22 -10.43
CA ALA A 114 -2.98 -2.48 -10.83
C ALA A 114 -2.41 -3.27 -9.63
N GLU A 115 -1.86 -2.59 -8.63
CA GLU A 115 -1.40 -3.23 -7.40
C GLU A 115 -2.59 -3.72 -6.57
N ALA A 116 -3.63 -2.91 -6.41
CA ALA A 116 -4.86 -3.28 -5.71
C ALA A 116 -5.50 -4.54 -6.34
N ASP A 117 -5.52 -4.64 -7.67
CA ASP A 117 -6.02 -5.81 -8.40
C ASP A 117 -5.16 -7.05 -8.17
N ARG A 118 -3.82 -6.91 -8.12
CA ARG A 118 -2.91 -8.01 -7.79
C ARG A 118 -3.17 -8.54 -6.38
N PHE A 119 -3.30 -7.65 -5.40
CA PHE A 119 -3.64 -8.06 -4.03
C PHE A 119 -5.01 -8.72 -3.96
N ALA A 120 -6.00 -8.22 -4.71
CA ALA A 120 -7.31 -8.87 -4.80
C ALA A 120 -7.24 -10.27 -5.45
N ALA A 121 -6.33 -10.49 -6.41
CA ALA A 121 -6.10 -11.78 -7.05
C ALA A 121 -5.39 -12.78 -6.10
N HIS A 122 -4.33 -12.36 -5.43
CA HIS A 122 -3.67 -13.17 -4.38
C HIS A 122 -4.63 -13.53 -3.26
N ALA A 123 -5.55 -12.62 -2.94
CA ALA A 123 -6.57 -12.86 -1.92
C ALA A 123 -7.57 -13.95 -2.25
N LYS A 124 -7.99 -14.02 -3.52
CA LYS A 124 -8.86 -15.08 -3.99
C LYS A 124 -8.13 -16.43 -4.00
N ALA A 125 -6.84 -16.44 -4.40
CA ALA A 125 -6.03 -17.65 -4.44
C ALA A 125 -5.81 -18.27 -3.05
N GLN A 126 -5.54 -17.46 -2.02
CA GLN A 126 -5.38 -17.98 -0.65
C GLN A 126 -6.66 -18.61 -0.09
N LYS A 127 -7.83 -17.99 -0.35
CA LYS A 127 -9.11 -18.56 0.08
C LYS A 127 -9.43 -19.90 -0.58
N GLN A 128 -9.04 -20.08 -1.84
CA GLN A 128 -9.22 -21.34 -2.57
C GLN A 128 -8.24 -22.44 -2.13
N ALA A 129 -7.13 -22.09 -1.46
CA ALA A 129 -6.17 -23.07 -0.93
C ALA A 129 -6.51 -23.55 0.49
N GLU A 130 -7.41 -22.85 1.19
CA GLU A 130 -7.90 -23.21 2.52
C GLU A 130 -9.22 -24.01 2.50
N GLU A 131 -9.87 -24.14 1.34
CA GLU A 131 -11.03 -25.00 1.08
C GLU A 131 -10.61 -26.40 0.59
#